data_AF-A0A093GXD4-F1
#
_entry.id   AF-A0A093GXD4-F1
#
_cell.length_a   1.000
_cell.length_b   1.000
_cell.length_c   1.000
_cell.angle_alpha   90.00
_cell.angle_beta   90.00
_cell.angle_gamma   90.00
#
_symmetry.space_group_name_H-M   'P 1'
#
loop_
_entity.id
_entity.type
_entity.pdbx_description
1 polymer ?
#
loop_
_entity_poly.entity_id
_entity_poly.type
_entity_poly.pdbx_seq_one_letter_code
_entity_poly.pdbx_strand_id
1 'polypeptide(L)'
;DVFSVQGEHSKRYHLILPAFFRLLDSLHRDGRTFAVIFRTFGTDLPRALRAVSCALAGQHPQFPALRDVALPVDLTPGQIRCSKREVVLTKGAERMATRENRRKLYDYFSSFEGIGGFQDHYDWWARNQFSSRGGKPLWIDPHDPDIHHIFIDDNIRLDDADTIVRPQVFSKQGSSSPRCVPTSELYNVCLVQTDLLEAIANEDYFLNCVRRCEESYDHYLACMEKDTLDQQWDGQ
;
A
#
# COMPACT_ATOMS: atom_id res chain seq x y z
N ASP A 1 -9.56 23.80 -8.30
CA ASP A 1 -10.12 23.23 -7.06
C ASP A 1 -9.15 22.18 -6.54
N VAL A 2 -9.04 22.06 -5.22
CA VAL A 2 -8.07 21.20 -4.54
C VAL A 2 -8.43 19.72 -4.72
N PHE A 3 -9.71 19.39 -4.73
CA PHE A 3 -10.22 18.01 -4.75
C PHE A 3 -10.44 17.45 -6.16
N SER A 4 -10.17 18.24 -7.20
CA SER A 4 -10.53 17.86 -8.56
C SER A 4 -9.53 18.34 -9.60
N VAL A 5 -9.37 17.56 -10.67
CA VAL A 5 -8.66 17.93 -11.91
C VAL A 5 -9.66 18.41 -12.95
N GLN A 6 -9.20 19.30 -13.84
CA GLN A 6 -10.00 19.68 -15.00
C GLN A 6 -9.83 18.62 -16.09
N GLY A 7 -10.95 18.14 -16.59
CA GLY A 7 -11.04 17.15 -17.65
C GLY A 7 -11.37 17.76 -19.01
N GLU A 8 -11.61 16.89 -19.98
CA GLU A 8 -12.15 17.28 -21.27
C GLU A 8 -13.56 17.88 -21.15
N HIS A 9 -13.92 18.77 -22.08
CA HIS A 9 -15.26 19.35 -22.18
C HIS A 9 -15.78 20.02 -20.90
N SER A 10 -14.92 20.72 -20.16
CA SER A 10 -15.25 21.42 -18.91
C SER A 10 -15.72 20.51 -17.77
N LYS A 11 -15.57 19.18 -17.89
CA LYS A 11 -15.83 18.25 -16.80
C LYS A 11 -14.74 18.36 -15.73
N ARG A 12 -15.08 18.02 -14.50
CA ARG A 12 -14.15 17.93 -13.38
C ARG A 12 -14.12 16.48 -12.91
N TYR A 13 -12.93 15.94 -12.74
CA TYR A 13 -12.75 14.59 -12.17
C TYR A 13 -12.23 14.72 -10.74
N HIS A 14 -12.72 13.85 -9.85
CA HIS A 14 -12.18 13.74 -8.49
C HIS A 14 -10.72 13.34 -8.53
N LEU A 15 -9.90 13.95 -7.68
CA LEU A 15 -8.50 13.55 -7.51
C LEU A 15 -8.39 12.28 -6.66
N ILE A 16 -9.25 12.16 -5.66
CA ILE A 16 -9.34 11.03 -4.73
C ILE A 16 -10.81 10.61 -4.66
N LEU A 17 -11.07 9.30 -4.73
CA LEU A 17 -12.43 8.77 -4.73
C LEU A 17 -13.12 8.99 -3.36
N PRO A 18 -14.42 9.32 -3.33
CA PRO A 18 -15.22 9.40 -2.10
C PRO A 18 -15.06 8.17 -1.18
N ALA A 19 -15.00 6.96 -1.75
CA ALA A 19 -14.83 5.73 -0.98
C ALA A 19 -13.54 5.67 -0.14
N PHE A 20 -12.49 6.39 -0.55
CA PHE A 20 -11.26 6.50 0.26
C PHE A 20 -11.47 7.35 1.51
N PHE A 21 -12.21 8.46 1.39
CA PHE A 21 -12.55 9.29 2.55
C PHE A 21 -13.47 8.56 3.52
N ARG A 22 -14.41 7.77 2.98
CA ARG A 22 -15.27 6.88 3.77
C ARG A 22 -14.46 5.82 4.54
N LEU A 23 -13.40 5.27 3.94
CA LEU A 23 -12.48 4.36 4.62
C LEU A 23 -11.80 5.05 5.81
N LEU A 24 -11.23 6.24 5.62
CA LEU A 24 -10.55 6.98 6.70
C LEU A 24 -11.47 7.25 7.89
N ASP A 25 -12.68 7.76 7.62
CA ASP A 25 -13.69 8.02 8.65
C ASP A 25 -14.06 6.74 9.41
N SER A 26 -14.35 5.66 8.68
CA SER A 26 -14.76 4.39 9.28
C SER A 26 -13.65 3.78 10.15
N LEU A 27 -12.42 3.68 9.64
CA LEU A 27 -11.30 3.13 10.42
C LEU A 27 -11.02 3.96 11.68
N HIS A 28 -11.10 5.28 11.59
CA HIS A 28 -10.92 6.16 12.74
C HIS A 28 -12.01 5.97 13.80
N ARG A 29 -13.29 5.94 13.37
CA ARG A 29 -14.43 5.76 14.27
C ARG A 29 -14.48 4.38 14.93
N ASP A 30 -13.98 3.37 14.24
CA ASP A 30 -13.80 2.02 14.76
C ASP A 30 -12.60 1.91 15.72
N GLY A 31 -11.88 3.01 15.98
CA GLY A 31 -10.74 3.05 16.89
C GLY A 31 -9.53 2.26 16.38
N ARG A 32 -9.44 2.05 15.05
CA ARG A 32 -8.36 1.27 14.44
C ARG A 32 -7.04 2.06 14.52
N THR A 33 -5.95 1.34 14.75
CA THR A 33 -4.59 1.87 14.56
C THR A 33 -4.17 1.57 13.12
N PHE A 34 -3.89 2.61 12.34
CA PHE A 34 -3.52 2.44 10.93
C PHE A 34 -2.69 3.62 10.42
N ALA A 35 -2.03 3.39 9.30
CA ALA A 35 -1.36 4.41 8.51
C ALA A 35 -1.71 4.25 7.03
N VAL A 36 -1.59 5.35 6.27
CA VAL A 36 -1.83 5.36 4.83
C VAL A 36 -0.62 5.88 4.09
N ILE A 37 -0.10 5.07 3.18
CA ILE A 37 1.05 5.44 2.35
C ILE A 37 0.60 5.46 0.90
N PHE A 38 0.47 6.66 0.32
CA PHE A 38 0.25 6.81 -1.12
C PHE A 38 1.49 6.37 -1.91
N ARG A 39 1.30 5.46 -2.87
CA ARG A 39 2.35 4.90 -3.71
C ARG A 39 2.00 5.13 -5.17
N THR A 40 2.77 5.96 -5.87
CA THR A 40 2.51 6.27 -7.29
C THR A 40 3.76 6.25 -8.12
N PHE A 41 3.65 5.81 -9.37
CA PHE A 41 4.70 6.01 -10.36
C PHE A 41 4.67 7.41 -10.99
N GLY A 42 3.54 8.11 -10.89
CA GLY A 42 3.30 9.42 -11.48
C GLY A 42 3.84 10.58 -10.64
N THR A 43 3.41 11.80 -10.98
CA THR A 43 3.86 13.05 -10.34
C THR A 43 2.79 13.72 -9.49
N ASP A 44 1.57 13.16 -9.44
CA ASP A 44 0.42 13.74 -8.76
C ASP A 44 0.46 13.62 -7.22
N LEU A 45 1.43 12.92 -6.66
CA LEU A 45 1.54 12.67 -5.22
C LEU A 45 1.42 13.95 -4.35
N PRO A 46 2.13 15.06 -4.62
CA PRO A 46 2.00 16.27 -3.80
C PRO A 46 0.58 16.83 -3.83
N ARG A 47 -0.12 16.67 -4.95
CA ARG A 47 -1.50 17.14 -5.10
C ARG A 47 -2.47 16.23 -4.33
N ALA A 48 -2.28 14.92 -4.39
CA ALA A 48 -3.07 13.95 -3.63
C ALA A 48 -2.94 14.19 -2.12
N LEU A 49 -1.73 14.35 -1.60
CA LEU A 49 -1.47 14.64 -0.19
C LEU A 49 -2.12 15.95 0.26
N ARG A 50 -2.03 17.01 -0.56
CA ARG A 50 -2.73 18.28 -0.27
C ARG A 50 -4.25 18.11 -0.24
N ALA A 51 -4.83 17.34 -1.16
CA ALA A 51 -6.26 17.11 -1.16
C ALA A 51 -6.71 16.36 0.11
N VAL A 52 -5.98 15.33 0.54
CA VAL A 52 -6.29 14.62 1.79
C VAL A 52 -6.12 15.53 3.00
N SER A 53 -5.06 16.34 3.06
CA SER A 53 -4.85 17.31 4.13
C SER A 53 -5.99 18.33 4.22
N CYS A 54 -6.45 18.89 3.09
CA CYS A 54 -7.62 19.78 3.07
C CYS A 54 -8.90 19.05 3.49
N ALA A 55 -9.08 17.79 3.10
CA ALA A 55 -10.26 17.00 3.50
C ALA A 55 -10.29 16.77 5.02
N LEU A 56 -9.16 16.38 5.62
CA LEU A 56 -9.00 16.22 7.07
C LEU A 56 -9.06 17.55 7.83
N ALA A 57 -8.89 18.69 7.16
CA ALA A 57 -9.19 20.01 7.74
C ALA A 57 -10.70 20.37 7.66
N GLY A 58 -11.56 19.44 7.26
CA GLY A 58 -13.01 19.64 7.11
C GLY A 58 -13.43 20.42 5.87
N GLN A 59 -12.52 20.62 4.90
CA GLN A 59 -12.78 21.45 3.72
C GLN A 59 -13.42 20.66 2.56
N HIS A 60 -13.56 19.34 2.68
CA HIS A 60 -14.22 18.54 1.66
C HIS A 60 -15.74 18.71 1.73
N PRO A 61 -16.43 19.16 0.67
CA PRO A 61 -17.85 19.52 0.73
C PRO A 61 -18.77 18.35 1.08
N GLN A 62 -18.43 17.14 0.64
CA GLN A 62 -19.20 15.92 0.91
C GLN A 62 -18.75 15.19 2.20
N PHE A 63 -17.57 15.53 2.74
CA PHE A 63 -16.99 14.84 3.91
C PHE A 63 -16.53 15.82 5.00
N PRO A 64 -17.39 16.73 5.47
CA PRO A 64 -17.01 17.74 6.47
C PRO A 64 -16.71 17.15 7.86
N ALA A 65 -17.16 15.93 8.13
CA ALA A 65 -16.90 15.21 9.38
C ALA A 65 -15.45 14.72 9.49
N LEU A 66 -14.70 14.66 8.38
CA LEU A 66 -13.27 14.30 8.39
C LEU A 66 -12.40 15.22 9.26
N ARG A 67 -12.90 16.40 9.64
CA ARG A 67 -12.24 17.28 10.62
C ARG A 67 -11.99 16.59 11.97
N ASP A 68 -12.79 15.58 12.28
CA ASP A 68 -12.71 14.83 13.54
C ASP A 68 -11.70 13.67 13.43
N VAL A 69 -11.28 13.30 12.22
CA VAL A 69 -10.25 12.27 11.97
C VAL A 69 -8.87 12.85 12.21
N ALA A 70 -8.35 12.64 13.41
CA ALA A 70 -7.04 13.15 13.84
C ALA A 70 -5.86 12.32 13.27
N LEU A 71 -5.63 12.41 11.96
CA LEU A 71 -4.47 11.80 11.29
C LEU A 71 -3.52 12.89 10.76
N PRO A 72 -2.24 12.90 11.18
CA PRO A 72 -1.28 13.83 10.61
C PRO A 72 -1.02 13.47 9.14
N VAL A 73 -0.90 14.49 8.28
CA VAL A 73 -0.53 14.32 6.87
C VAL A 73 0.84 14.93 6.64
N ASP A 74 1.82 14.09 6.32
CA ASP A 74 3.12 14.55 5.86
C ASP A 74 3.06 14.91 4.37
N LEU A 75 3.18 16.20 4.09
CA LEU A 75 3.14 16.75 2.73
C LEU A 75 4.47 16.59 1.98
N THR A 76 5.53 16.08 2.63
CA THR A 76 6.85 15.87 2.04
C THR A 76 6.87 14.55 1.26
N PRO A 77 6.89 14.58 -0.08
CA PRO A 77 6.90 13.35 -0.87
C PRO A 77 8.25 12.65 -0.72
N GLY A 78 8.20 11.36 -0.41
CA GLY A 78 9.37 10.50 -0.51
C GLY A 78 9.56 9.97 -1.94
N GLN A 79 10.68 9.28 -2.16
CA GLN A 79 10.97 8.58 -3.40
C GLN A 79 11.50 7.19 -3.10
N ILE A 80 11.14 6.23 -3.96
CA ILE A 80 11.66 4.88 -3.94
C ILE A 80 12.33 4.63 -5.29
N ARG A 81 13.60 4.21 -5.26
CA ARG A 81 14.42 3.94 -6.43
C ARG A 81 14.99 2.54 -6.35
N CYS A 82 14.57 1.71 -7.31
CA CYS A 82 15.01 0.33 -7.45
C CYS A 82 16.24 0.21 -8.37
N SER A 83 17.07 -0.79 -8.09
CA SER A 83 18.16 -1.26 -8.94
C SER A 83 18.25 -2.80 -8.85
N LYS A 84 19.19 -3.41 -9.59
CA LYS A 84 19.45 -4.86 -9.48
C LYS A 84 19.96 -5.27 -8.09
N ARG A 85 20.56 -4.34 -7.33
CA ARG A 85 21.26 -4.64 -6.07
C ARG A 85 20.42 -4.31 -4.84
N GLU A 86 19.63 -3.24 -4.92
CA GLU A 86 18.95 -2.68 -3.77
C GLU A 86 17.76 -1.80 -4.18
N VAL A 87 16.91 -1.54 -3.19
CA VAL A 87 15.88 -0.51 -3.19
C VAL A 87 16.33 0.57 -2.23
N VAL A 88 16.28 1.82 -2.69
CA VAL A 88 16.60 3.00 -1.89
C VAL A 88 15.35 3.82 -1.69
N LEU A 89 15.06 4.16 -0.43
CA LEU A 89 14.01 5.09 -0.03
C LEU A 89 14.68 6.40 0.42
N THR A 90 14.16 7.54 -0.03
CA THR A 90 14.57 8.86 0.43
C THR A 90 13.35 9.70 0.78
N LYS A 91 13.37 10.39 1.92
CA LYS A 91 12.32 11.34 2.32
C LYS A 91 12.94 12.44 3.17
N GLY A 92 12.94 13.68 2.67
CA GLY A 92 13.69 14.76 3.32
C GLY A 92 15.17 14.41 3.47
N ALA A 93 15.67 14.42 4.70
CA ALA A 93 17.05 14.02 5.03
C ALA A 93 17.21 12.50 5.24
N GLU A 94 16.13 11.75 5.37
CA GLU A 94 16.16 10.31 5.59
C GLU A 94 16.52 9.58 4.30
N ARG A 95 17.45 8.63 4.42
CA ARG A 95 17.84 7.74 3.33
C ARG A 95 18.05 6.33 3.85
N MET A 96 17.32 5.38 3.29
CA MET A 96 17.41 3.97 3.64
C MET A 96 17.66 3.12 2.40
N ALA A 97 18.40 2.04 2.56
CA ALA A 97 18.86 1.20 1.48
C ALA A 97 18.81 -0.28 1.90
N THR A 98 18.29 -1.15 1.02
CA THR A 98 18.11 -2.57 1.33
C THR A 98 19.33 -3.45 1.07
N ARG A 99 20.45 -2.88 0.59
CA ARG A 99 21.65 -3.64 0.22
C ARG A 99 22.19 -4.51 1.35
N GLU A 100 22.18 -4.00 2.58
CA GLU A 100 22.71 -4.70 3.76
C GLU A 100 21.63 -5.44 4.53
N ASN A 101 20.42 -4.88 4.59
CA ASN A 101 19.30 -5.46 5.30
C ASN A 101 18.00 -5.10 4.57
N ARG A 102 17.33 -6.10 3.98
CA ARG A 102 16.10 -5.87 3.22
C ARG A 102 14.88 -5.64 4.12
N ARG A 103 14.97 -5.98 5.41
CA ARG A 103 13.95 -5.68 6.42
C ARG A 103 13.87 -4.20 6.78
N LYS A 104 14.93 -3.41 6.60
CA LYS A 104 14.94 -1.96 6.91
C LYS A 104 13.75 -1.20 6.33
N LEU A 105 13.30 -1.53 5.11
CA LEU A 105 12.14 -0.87 4.50
C LEU A 105 10.81 -1.42 4.99
N TYR A 106 10.75 -2.69 5.39
CA TYR A 106 9.60 -3.22 6.11
C TYR A 106 9.43 -2.48 7.43
N ASP A 107 10.46 -2.46 8.27
CA ASP A 107 10.42 -1.80 9.59
C ASP A 107 10.02 -0.32 9.46
N TYR A 108 10.57 0.39 8.46
CA TYR A 108 10.23 1.79 8.20
C TYR A 108 8.75 2.00 7.86
N PHE A 109 8.16 1.12 7.05
CA PHE A 109 6.73 1.23 6.71
C PHE A 109 5.84 0.76 7.86
N SER A 110 6.24 -0.26 8.61
CA SER A 110 5.53 -0.75 9.79
C SER A 110 5.50 0.28 10.91
N SER A 111 6.55 1.10 11.06
CA SER A 111 6.60 2.19 12.04
C SER A 111 6.00 3.51 11.54
N PHE A 112 5.39 3.53 10.34
CA PHE A 112 4.86 4.76 9.77
C PHE A 112 3.57 5.17 10.48
N GLU A 113 3.43 6.45 10.81
CA GLU A 113 2.23 7.00 11.44
C GLU A 113 1.53 8.02 10.53
N GLY A 114 0.21 8.05 10.58
CA GLY A 114 -0.60 9.01 9.82
C GLY A 114 -0.59 8.73 8.31
N ILE A 115 -0.52 9.79 7.52
CA ILE A 115 -0.63 9.74 6.07
C ILE A 115 0.60 10.37 5.42
N GLY A 116 1.19 9.69 4.44
CA GLY A 116 2.22 10.28 3.58
C GLY A 116 2.30 9.55 2.25
N GLY A 117 3.41 9.70 1.53
CA GLY A 117 3.56 8.93 0.31
C GLY A 117 4.93 9.00 -0.35
N PHE A 118 5.09 8.11 -1.32
CA PHE A 118 6.32 7.91 -2.06
C PHE A 118 6.04 7.81 -3.56
N GLN A 119 6.90 8.46 -4.34
CA GLN A 119 6.98 8.22 -5.76
C GLN A 119 7.86 6.99 -6.04
N ASP A 120 7.26 5.94 -6.59
CA ASP A 120 7.94 4.72 -7.03
C ASP A 120 8.73 4.91 -8.33
N HIS A 121 9.56 3.93 -8.67
CA HIS A 121 10.52 4.02 -9.77
C HIS A 121 9.93 3.59 -11.13
N TYR A 122 9.18 4.47 -11.80
CA TYR A 122 8.51 4.14 -13.07
C TYR A 122 9.49 3.61 -14.13
N ASP A 123 10.60 4.32 -14.36
CA ASP A 123 11.58 3.91 -15.37
C ASP A 123 12.17 2.52 -15.09
N TRP A 124 12.23 2.10 -13.83
CA TRP A 124 12.64 0.74 -13.48
C TRP A 124 11.56 -0.28 -13.85
N TRP A 125 10.29 0.02 -13.56
CA TRP A 125 9.18 -0.84 -13.96
C TRP A 125 9.10 -1.01 -15.47
N ALA A 126 9.18 0.10 -16.22
CA ALA A 126 9.19 0.08 -17.69
C ALA A 126 10.38 -0.71 -18.28
N ARG A 127 11.60 -0.53 -17.76
CA ARG A 127 12.77 -1.32 -18.20
C ARG A 127 12.67 -2.82 -17.89
N ASN A 128 11.82 -3.19 -16.94
CA ASN A 128 11.51 -4.58 -16.63
C ASN A 128 10.17 -5.01 -17.24
N GLN A 129 9.78 -4.39 -18.36
CA GLN A 129 8.65 -4.77 -19.20
C GLN A 129 7.31 -4.76 -18.45
N PHE A 130 7.15 -3.87 -17.47
CA PHE A 130 5.95 -3.75 -16.64
C PHE A 130 5.59 -5.02 -15.84
N SER A 131 6.53 -5.96 -15.72
CA SER A 131 6.37 -7.17 -14.90
C SER A 131 6.57 -6.92 -13.41
N SER A 132 6.21 -7.90 -12.58
CA SER A 132 6.43 -7.87 -11.13
C SER A 132 7.91 -7.66 -10.77
N ARG A 133 8.86 -8.04 -11.64
CA ARG A 133 10.29 -7.82 -11.41
C ARG A 133 10.66 -6.33 -11.29
N GLY A 134 9.90 -5.47 -11.97
CA GLY A 134 10.04 -4.03 -11.93
C GLY A 134 9.05 -3.31 -11.01
N GLY A 135 8.06 -4.04 -10.48
CA GLY A 135 6.94 -3.47 -9.75
C GLY A 135 7.33 -2.75 -8.46
N LYS A 136 6.37 -2.04 -7.90
CA LYS A 136 6.44 -1.38 -6.59
C LYS A 136 6.82 -2.43 -5.54
N PRO A 137 7.97 -2.31 -4.87
CA PRO A 137 8.38 -3.30 -3.91
C PRO A 137 7.47 -3.23 -2.68
N LEU A 138 7.00 -4.41 -2.26
CA LEU A 138 6.19 -4.64 -1.07
C LEU A 138 6.82 -5.75 -0.24
N TRP A 139 6.83 -5.58 1.07
CA TRP A 139 7.34 -6.55 2.03
C TRP A 139 6.26 -6.90 3.04
N ILE A 140 6.04 -8.19 3.23
CA ILE A 140 5.11 -8.76 4.19
C ILE A 140 5.90 -9.65 5.16
N ASP A 141 5.66 -9.46 6.45
CA ASP A 141 6.17 -10.34 7.49
C ASP A 141 4.99 -11.05 8.17
N PRO A 142 4.69 -12.32 7.84
CA PRO A 142 3.64 -13.07 8.51
C PRO A 142 4.00 -13.44 9.96
N HIS A 143 5.23 -13.17 10.41
CA HIS A 143 5.67 -13.40 11.79
C HIS A 143 5.54 -12.14 12.67
N ASP A 144 5.09 -11.02 12.11
CA ASP A 144 4.76 -9.82 12.86
C ASP A 144 3.26 -9.84 13.21
N PRO A 145 2.89 -10.05 14.48
CA PRO A 145 1.48 -10.18 14.88
C PRO A 145 0.73 -8.84 14.87
N ASP A 146 1.43 -7.72 14.82
CA ASP A 146 0.85 -6.39 15.00
C ASP A 146 0.59 -5.68 13.65
N ILE A 147 1.15 -6.20 12.55
CA ILE A 147 1.19 -5.49 11.26
C ILE A 147 0.58 -6.32 10.13
N HIS A 148 -0.46 -5.78 9.51
CA HIS A 148 -1.00 -6.27 8.23
C HIS A 148 -0.90 -5.19 7.15
N HIS A 149 0.06 -5.34 6.23
CA HIS A 149 0.17 -4.47 5.07
C HIS A 149 -0.82 -4.88 3.97
N ILE A 150 -1.70 -3.96 3.58
CA ILE A 150 -2.62 -4.10 2.46
C ILE A 150 -2.25 -3.09 1.36
N PHE A 151 -2.04 -3.58 0.13
CA PHE A 151 -1.68 -2.78 -1.04
C PHE A 151 -2.83 -2.81 -2.05
N ILE A 152 -3.38 -1.63 -2.34
CA ILE A 152 -4.54 -1.45 -3.21
C ILE A 152 -4.10 -0.67 -4.44
N ASP A 153 -4.33 -1.22 -5.63
CA ASP A 153 -3.99 -0.58 -6.89
C ASP A 153 -4.83 -1.18 -8.03
N ASP A 154 -5.21 -0.38 -9.02
CA ASP A 154 -6.01 -0.84 -10.15
C ASP A 154 -5.20 -1.63 -11.19
N ASN A 155 -3.87 -1.64 -11.10
CA ASN A 155 -2.96 -2.38 -11.98
C ASN A 155 -2.30 -3.61 -11.33
N ILE A 156 -2.84 -4.10 -10.21
CA ILE A 156 -2.51 -5.43 -9.70
C ILE A 156 -3.18 -6.47 -10.63
N ARG A 157 -2.39 -7.44 -11.09
CA ARG A 157 -2.85 -8.57 -11.91
C ARG A 157 -2.26 -9.86 -11.37
N LEU A 158 -2.97 -10.97 -11.57
CA LEU A 158 -2.47 -12.31 -11.23
C LEU A 158 -1.36 -12.80 -12.15
N ASP A 159 -1.21 -12.20 -13.33
CA ASP A 159 -0.08 -12.46 -14.23
C ASP A 159 1.14 -11.65 -13.80
N ASP A 160 2.16 -12.31 -13.26
CA ASP A 160 3.41 -11.66 -12.84
C ASP A 160 4.20 -11.06 -14.01
N ALA A 161 3.88 -11.41 -15.25
CA ALA A 161 4.47 -10.77 -16.43
C ALA A 161 3.94 -9.34 -16.66
N ASP A 162 2.78 -8.99 -16.07
CA ASP A 162 2.13 -7.69 -16.23
C ASP A 162 1.40 -7.28 -14.94
N THR A 163 2.16 -6.81 -13.95
CA THR A 163 1.58 -6.40 -12.66
C THR A 163 2.43 -5.31 -12.01
N ILE A 164 1.76 -4.40 -11.32
CA ILE A 164 2.40 -3.19 -10.79
C ILE A 164 3.21 -3.43 -9.52
N VAL A 165 3.07 -4.58 -8.87
CA VAL A 165 3.63 -4.85 -7.53
C VAL A 165 4.69 -5.95 -7.57
N ARG A 166 5.66 -5.85 -6.66
CA ARG A 166 6.70 -6.86 -6.44
C ARG A 166 6.62 -7.38 -5.00
N PRO A 167 5.76 -8.36 -4.72
CA PRO A 167 5.56 -8.86 -3.38
C PRO A 167 6.74 -9.71 -2.90
N GLN A 168 7.07 -9.55 -1.62
CA GLN A 168 8.15 -10.26 -0.95
C GLN A 168 7.72 -10.64 0.46
N VAL A 169 8.00 -11.88 0.88
CA VAL A 169 7.55 -12.45 2.16
C VAL A 169 8.76 -12.90 2.97
N PHE A 170 8.81 -12.53 4.25
CA PHE A 170 9.81 -13.06 5.20
C PHE A 170 9.43 -14.47 5.64
N SER A 171 10.39 -15.40 5.57
CA SER A 171 10.15 -16.81 5.87
C SER A 171 10.22 -17.16 7.35
N LYS A 172 10.85 -16.31 8.17
CA LYS A 172 11.09 -16.54 9.60
C LYS A 172 11.08 -15.23 10.35
N GLN A 173 10.67 -15.29 11.62
CA GLN A 173 10.73 -14.16 12.54
C GLN A 173 12.12 -13.51 12.56
N GLY A 174 12.15 -12.18 12.42
CA GLY A 174 13.39 -11.38 12.42
C GLY A 174 14.29 -11.57 11.18
N SER A 175 13.88 -12.35 10.17
CA SER A 175 14.68 -12.54 8.95
C SER A 175 14.94 -11.20 8.25
N SER A 176 16.18 -10.97 7.82
CA SER A 176 16.58 -9.81 7.01
C SER A 176 16.41 -10.04 5.50
N SER A 177 16.02 -11.25 5.09
CA SER A 177 16.05 -11.72 3.71
C SER A 177 14.69 -12.31 3.33
N PRO A 178 13.83 -11.55 2.63
CA PRO A 178 12.56 -12.03 2.15
C PRO A 178 12.72 -12.76 0.81
N ARG A 179 11.82 -13.70 0.53
CA ARG A 179 11.68 -14.33 -0.79
C ARG A 179 10.70 -13.53 -1.65
N CYS A 180 10.93 -13.45 -2.95
CA CYS A 180 9.88 -12.99 -3.86
C CYS A 180 8.82 -14.07 -3.99
N VAL A 181 7.56 -13.65 -4.06
CA VAL A 181 6.41 -14.53 -4.18
C VAL A 181 5.60 -14.14 -5.41
N PRO A 182 4.83 -15.05 -6.02
CA PRO A 182 3.93 -14.67 -7.09
C PRO A 182 2.81 -13.79 -6.55
N THR A 183 2.26 -12.90 -7.39
CA THR A 183 1.15 -12.02 -6.99
C THR A 183 -0.06 -12.81 -6.49
N SER A 184 -0.29 -14.00 -7.05
CA SER A 184 -1.37 -14.91 -6.63
C SER A 184 -1.27 -15.39 -5.19
N GLU A 185 -0.07 -15.47 -4.60
CA GLU A 185 0.10 -15.89 -3.20
C GLU A 185 -0.56 -14.92 -2.22
N LEU A 186 -0.57 -13.62 -2.56
CA LEU A 186 -1.05 -12.56 -1.68
C LEU A 186 -2.32 -11.87 -2.19
N TYR A 187 -2.90 -12.34 -3.29
CA TYR A 187 -4.10 -11.76 -3.87
C TYR A 187 -5.31 -11.96 -2.94
N ASN A 188 -6.04 -10.87 -2.67
CA ASN A 188 -7.08 -10.76 -1.64
C ASN A 188 -6.62 -11.00 -0.19
N VAL A 189 -5.33 -11.24 0.05
CA VAL A 189 -4.74 -11.38 1.39
C VAL A 189 -4.05 -10.08 1.78
N CYS A 190 -3.10 -9.62 0.98
CA CYS A 190 -2.40 -8.34 1.12
C CYS A 190 -2.54 -7.46 -0.13
N LEU A 191 -3.04 -7.99 -1.25
CA LEU A 191 -3.08 -7.31 -2.53
C LEU A 191 -4.51 -7.23 -3.06
N VAL A 192 -4.96 -6.02 -3.41
CA VAL A 192 -6.32 -5.77 -3.91
C VAL A 192 -6.24 -5.07 -5.26
N GLN A 193 -6.70 -5.76 -6.31
CA GLN A 193 -6.99 -5.11 -7.58
C GLN A 193 -8.25 -4.26 -7.43
N THR A 194 -8.15 -2.96 -7.66
CA THR A 194 -9.31 -2.07 -7.57
C THR A 194 -10.24 -2.25 -8.78
N ASP A 195 -11.52 -2.52 -8.51
CA ASP A 195 -12.61 -2.30 -9.46
C ASP A 195 -13.02 -0.83 -9.36
N LEU A 196 -12.59 -0.03 -10.34
CA LEU A 196 -12.81 1.41 -10.31
C LEU A 196 -14.30 1.78 -10.42
N LEU A 197 -15.10 1.00 -11.15
CA LEU A 197 -16.52 1.28 -11.31
C LEU A 197 -17.27 0.99 -10.01
N GLU A 198 -16.96 -0.12 -9.36
CA GLU A 198 -17.51 -0.45 -8.05
C GLU A 198 -17.06 0.57 -6.98
N ALA A 199 -15.78 0.95 -6.98
CA ALA A 199 -15.26 1.95 -6.04
C ALA A 199 -15.89 3.34 -6.21
N ILE A 200 -16.38 3.66 -7.41
CA ILE A 200 -17.17 4.88 -7.68
C ILE A 200 -18.61 4.71 -7.19
N ALA A 201 -19.21 3.54 -7.38
CA ALA A 201 -20.62 3.28 -7.08
C ALA A 201 -20.89 2.96 -5.60
N ASN A 202 -19.90 2.45 -4.86
CA ASN A 202 -20.02 2.00 -3.49
C ASN A 202 -19.02 2.73 -2.59
N GLU A 203 -19.50 3.61 -1.73
CA GLU A 203 -18.65 4.36 -0.80
C GLU A 203 -17.93 3.46 0.22
N ASP A 204 -18.48 2.29 0.55
CA ASP A 204 -17.85 1.34 1.48
C ASP A 204 -16.89 0.36 0.77
N TYR A 205 -16.60 0.55 -0.54
CA TYR A 205 -15.78 -0.37 -1.34
C TYR A 205 -14.43 -0.71 -0.69
N PHE A 206 -13.63 0.31 -0.35
CA PHE A 206 -12.31 0.06 0.22
C PHE A 206 -12.38 -0.50 1.65
N LEU A 207 -13.43 -0.17 2.41
CA LEU A 207 -13.67 -0.76 3.73
C LEU A 207 -13.94 -2.26 3.61
N ASN A 208 -14.76 -2.66 2.62
CA ASN A 208 -15.01 -4.07 2.32
C ASN A 208 -13.76 -4.78 1.78
N CYS A 209 -12.87 -4.08 1.06
CA CYS A 209 -11.57 -4.63 0.67
C CYS A 209 -10.71 -4.95 1.90
N VAL A 210 -10.59 -4.00 2.84
CA VAL A 210 -9.80 -4.19 4.07
C VAL A 210 -10.33 -5.37 4.88
N ARG A 211 -11.65 -5.44 5.12
CA ARG A 211 -12.26 -6.56 5.87
C ARG A 211 -11.97 -7.92 5.24
N ARG A 212 -12.13 -8.03 3.90
CA ARG A 212 -11.83 -9.27 3.17
C ARG A 212 -10.35 -9.67 3.27
N CYS A 213 -9.46 -8.69 3.23
CA CYS A 213 -8.03 -8.92 3.44
C CYS A 213 -7.76 -9.44 4.85
N GLU A 214 -8.33 -8.82 5.88
CA GLU A 214 -8.16 -9.24 7.28
C GLU A 214 -8.64 -10.69 7.49
N GLU A 215 -9.86 -11.01 7.04
CA GLU A 215 -10.41 -12.37 7.09
C GLU A 215 -9.53 -13.39 6.35
N SER A 216 -9.01 -13.02 5.18
CA SER A 216 -8.14 -13.89 4.39
C SER A 216 -6.74 -14.02 4.99
N TYR A 217 -6.29 -13.01 5.73
CA TYR A 217 -4.97 -13.00 6.35
C TYR A 217 -4.89 -13.99 7.51
N ASP A 218 -5.93 -14.08 8.33
CA ASP A 218 -6.02 -15.10 9.39
C ASP A 218 -5.86 -16.52 8.85
N HIS A 219 -6.50 -16.81 7.70
CA HIS A 219 -6.35 -18.09 7.02
C HIS A 219 -4.95 -18.31 6.45
N TYR A 220 -4.37 -17.26 5.84
CA TYR A 220 -3.00 -17.30 5.32
C TYR A 220 -1.98 -17.62 6.41
N LEU A 221 -2.08 -16.96 7.58
CA LEU A 221 -1.21 -17.19 8.73
C LEU A 221 -1.33 -18.62 9.26
N ALA A 222 -2.56 -19.13 9.42
CA ALA A 222 -2.80 -20.50 9.89
C ALA A 222 -2.24 -21.58 8.93
N CYS A 223 -2.24 -21.33 7.62
CA CYS A 223 -1.59 -22.22 6.65
C CYS A 223 -0.05 -22.20 6.80
N MET A 224 0.55 -21.01 6.98
CA MET A 224 1.99 -20.88 7.15
C MET A 224 2.53 -21.57 8.41
N GLU A 225 1.76 -21.54 9.51
CA GLU A 225 2.12 -22.24 10.74
C GLU A 225 2.16 -23.77 10.53
N LYS A 226 1.18 -24.33 9.80
CA LYS A 226 1.12 -25.76 9.49
C LYS A 226 2.31 -26.21 8.63
N ASP A 227 2.61 -25.47 7.56
CA ASP A 227 3.76 -25.78 6.69
C ASP A 227 5.08 -25.77 7.48
N THR A 228 5.20 -24.90 8.48
CA THR A 228 6.39 -24.83 9.34
C THR A 228 6.50 -26.05 10.27
N LEU A 229 5.37 -26.56 10.77
CA LEU A 229 5.31 -27.75 11.63
C LEU A 229 5.61 -29.03 10.83
N ASP A 230 5.04 -29.17 9.65
CA ASP A 230 5.25 -30.34 8.79
C ASP A 230 6.71 -30.45 8.32
N GLN A 231 7.35 -29.32 7.99
CA GLN A 231 8.78 -29.28 7.66
C GLN A 231 9.71 -29.64 8.84
N GLN A 232 9.25 -29.50 10.10
CA GLN A 232 10.03 -29.92 11.27
C GLN A 232 9.93 -31.43 11.52
N TRP A 233 8.82 -32.08 11.12
CA TRP A 233 8.63 -33.52 11.26
C TRP A 233 9.28 -34.35 10.16
N ASP A 234 9.34 -33.86 8.93
CA ASP A 234 10.03 -34.55 7.82
C ASP A 234 11.57 -34.46 7.89
N GLY A 235 12.11 -33.70 8.84
CA GLY A 235 13.55 -33.52 9.07
C GLY A 235 14.16 -34.39 10.18
N GLN A 236 13.40 -35.30 10.78
CA GLN A 236 13.85 -36.28 11.79
C GLN A 236 13.90 -37.69 11.22
#